data_AF-A0A528N0K2-F1
#
_entry.id   AF-A0A528N0K2-F1
#
_cell.length_a   1.000
_cell.length_b   1.000
_cell.length_c   1.000
_cell.angle_alpha   90.00
_cell.angle_beta   90.00
_cell.angle_gamma   90.00
#
_symmetry.space_group_name_H-M   'P 1'
#
loop_
_entity.id
_entity.type
_entity.pdbx_description
1 polymer ?
#
loop_
_entity_poly.entity_id
_entity_poly.type
_entity_poly.pdbx_seq_one_letter_code
_entity_poly.pdbx_strand_id
1 'polypeptide(L)' 'RLEKHGIAYTLTPGVPSFAAAAAALRRELTIPELAQSLVLTRISGRASKMPPGETLAGFGRTGATLAIHLAIHA' A
#
# COMPACT_ATOMS: atom_id res chain seq x y z
N ARG A 1 5.71 -21.52 5.23
CA ARG A 1 6.76 -22.59 5.20
C ARG A 1 7.22 -22.92 6.63
N LEU A 2 7.55 -21.93 7.47
CA LEU A 2 7.94 -22.15 8.87
C LEU A 2 6.84 -22.85 9.69
N GLU A 3 5.60 -22.36 9.62
CA GLU A 3 4.43 -22.99 10.27
C GLU A 3 4.27 -24.47 9.90
N LYS A 4 4.38 -24.81 8.60
CA LYS A 4 4.29 -26.19 8.08
C LYS A 4 5.37 -27.12 8.64
N HIS A 5 6.48 -26.58 9.14
CA HIS A 5 7.59 -27.34 9.71
C HIS A 5 7.68 -27.20 11.25
N GLY A 6 6.70 -26.56 11.90
CA GLY A 6 6.72 -26.37 13.36
C GLY A 6 7.87 -25.50 13.87
N ILE A 7 8.45 -24.65 13.01
CA ILE A 7 9.56 -23.77 13.39
C ILE A 7 8.98 -22.52 14.06
N ALA A 8 9.34 -22.28 15.32
CA ALA A 8 8.92 -21.09 16.05
C ALA A 8 9.52 -19.81 15.44
N TYR A 9 8.70 -18.77 15.34
CA TYR A 9 9.13 -17.44 14.92
C TYR A 9 8.29 -16.36 15.61
N THR A 10 8.80 -15.13 15.58
CA THR A 10 8.12 -13.93 16.07
C THR A 10 8.02 -12.91 14.96
N LEU A 11 7.04 -12.01 15.03
CA LEU A 11 6.92 -10.85 14.15
C LEU A 11 7.08 -9.58 14.97
N THR A 12 8.09 -8.77 14.62
CA THR A 12 8.27 -7.43 15.22
C THR A 12 7.83 -6.38 14.21
N PRO A 13 6.84 -5.53 14.52
CA PRO A 13 6.36 -4.52 13.59
C PRO A 13 7.43 -3.45 13.33
N GLY A 14 7.40 -2.87 12.13
CA GLY A 14 8.28 -1.76 11.72
C GLY A 14 7.51 -0.56 11.20
N VAL A 15 8.23 0.48 10.78
CA VAL A 15 7.66 1.66 10.13
C VAL A 15 7.50 1.39 8.63
N PRO A 16 6.29 1.38 8.08
CA PRO A 16 6.10 1.15 6.65
C PRO A 16 6.52 2.37 5.83
N SER A 17 6.94 2.15 4.59
CA SER A 17 7.47 3.20 3.71
C SER A 17 6.46 4.32 3.41
N PHE A 18 5.15 4.02 3.34
CA PHE A 18 4.14 5.06 3.13
C PHE A 18 4.07 6.06 4.31
N ALA A 19 4.26 5.59 5.54
CA ALA A 19 4.27 6.44 6.72
C ALA A 19 5.54 7.30 6.76
N ALA A 20 6.69 6.72 6.42
CA ALA A 20 7.93 7.47 6.26
C ALA A 20 7.82 8.54 5.16
N ALA A 21 7.19 8.22 4.04
CA ALA A 21 6.95 9.17 2.95
C ALA A 21 6.01 10.31 3.37
N ALA A 22 4.92 10.00 4.09
CA ALA A 22 4.01 11.01 4.64
C ALA A 22 4.73 11.96 5.60
N ALA A 23 5.59 11.43 6.48
CA ALA A 23 6.42 12.22 7.39
C ALA A 23 7.41 13.12 6.63
N ALA A 24 8.10 12.58 5.62
CA ALA A 24 9.03 13.36 4.79
C ALA A 24 8.33 14.50 4.03
N LEU A 25 7.11 14.25 3.55
CA LEU A 25 6.27 15.25 2.90
C LEU A 25 5.61 16.23 3.88
N ARG A 26 5.70 15.97 5.19
CA ARG A 26 4.97 16.69 6.25
C ARG A 26 3.47 16.78 5.96
N ARG A 27 2.88 15.65 5.57
CA ARG A 27 1.46 15.55 5.24
C ARG A 27 0.77 14.44 6.00
N GLU A 28 -0.42 14.76 6.49
CA GLU A 28 -1.39 13.78 6.93
C GLU A 28 -2.08 13.16 5.71
N LEU A 29 -2.31 11.85 5.74
CA LEU A 29 -2.92 11.10 4.63
C LEU A 29 -4.44 10.98 4.74
N THR A 30 -5.02 11.41 5.87
CA THR A 30 -6.45 11.42 6.12
C THR A 30 -6.85 12.82 6.55
N ILE A 31 -7.65 13.49 5.74
CA ILE A 31 -8.09 14.86 5.97
C ILE A 31 -9.61 14.85 6.18
N PRO A 32 -10.13 15.36 7.31
CA PRO A 32 -11.57 15.50 7.54
C PRO A 32 -12.25 16.18 6.35
N GLU A 33 -13.44 15.68 5.99
CA GLU A 33 -14.27 16.21 4.89
C GLU A 33 -13.66 16.12 3.47
N LEU A 34 -12.42 15.63 3.33
CA LEU A 34 -11.73 15.49 2.04
C LEU A 34 -11.38 14.04 1.70
N ALA A 35 -10.65 13.35 2.60
CA ALA A 35 -10.21 11.98 2.39
C ALA A 35 -10.10 11.25 3.74
N GLN A 36 -10.91 10.23 3.97
CA GLN A 36 -10.91 9.45 5.21
C GLN A 36 -10.38 8.03 5.03
N SER A 37 -9.87 7.73 3.84
CA SER A 37 -9.41 6.40 3.45
C SER A 37 -8.04 6.49 2.77
N LEU A 38 -7.18 5.51 3.08
CA LEU A 38 -5.89 5.31 2.45
C LEU A 38 -5.86 3.92 1.80
N VAL A 39 -5.58 3.88 0.50
CA VAL A 39 -5.39 2.62 -0.24
C VAL A 39 -3.90 2.38 -0.45
N LEU A 40 -3.39 1.27 0.08
CA LEU A 40 -2.04 0.77 -0.21
C LEU A 40 -2.14 -0.21 -1.38
N THR A 41 -1.55 0.13 -2.52
CA THR A 41 -1.66 -0.71 -3.73
C THR A 41 -0.38 -0.69 -4.56
N ARG A 42 -0.39 -1.35 -5.71
CA ARG A 42 0.68 -1.36 -6.71
C ARG A 42 0.07 -1.30 -8.11
N ILE A 43 0.88 -0.94 -9.11
CA ILE A 43 0.46 -1.06 -10.52
C ILE A 43 0.83 -2.42 -11.09
N SER A 44 0.01 -2.93 -12.00
CA SER A 44 0.38 -4.07 -12.83
C SER A 44 1.61 -3.70 -13.66
N GLY A 45 2.74 -4.31 -13.35
CA GLY A 45 4.00 -4.22 -14.10
C GLY A 45 4.46 -5.63 -14.48
N ARG A 46 5.77 -5.82 -14.72
CA ARG A 46 6.35 -7.14 -15.04
C ARG A 46 6.26 -8.17 -13.90
N ALA A 47 5.93 -7.73 -12.68
CA ALA A 47 6.09 -8.54 -11.46
C ALA A 47 4.92 -9.47 -11.11
N SER A 48 3.66 -9.10 -11.38
CA SER A 48 2.49 -9.96 -11.10
C SER A 48 1.19 -9.40 -11.67
N LYS A 49 0.23 -10.28 -11.95
CA LYS A 49 -1.15 -9.89 -12.28
C LYS A 49 -1.84 -9.35 -11.02
N MET A 50 -2.60 -8.27 -11.19
CA MET A 50 -3.50 -7.77 -10.15
C MET A 50 -4.79 -8.60 -10.14
N PRO A 51 -5.42 -8.80 -8.97
CA PRO A 51 -6.75 -9.38 -8.90
C PRO A 51 -7.79 -8.57 -9.72
N PRO A 52 -8.84 -9.23 -10.24
CA PRO A 52 -9.95 -8.52 -10.88
C PRO A 52 -10.53 -7.46 -9.95
N GLY A 53 -10.73 -6.23 -10.45
CA GLY A 53 -11.29 -5.11 -9.69
C GLY A 53 -10.25 -4.21 -9.02
N GLU A 54 -9.04 -4.70 -8.74
CA GLU A 54 -7.94 -3.91 -8.16
C GLU A 54 -7.17 -3.13 -9.24
N THR A 55 -7.87 -2.22 -9.89
CA THR A 55 -7.30 -1.35 -10.93
C THR A 55 -7.07 0.05 -10.39
N LEU A 56 -6.07 0.76 -10.91
CA LEU A 56 -5.81 2.14 -10.49
C LEU A 56 -7.01 3.06 -10.77
N ALA A 57 -7.72 2.83 -11.87
CA ALA A 57 -8.97 3.54 -12.17
C ALA A 57 -10.09 3.21 -11.16
N GLY A 58 -10.21 1.93 -10.76
CA GLY A 58 -11.16 1.49 -9.74
C GLY A 58 -10.91 2.14 -8.39
N PHE A 59 -9.65 2.15 -7.93
CA PHE A 59 -9.28 2.83 -6.69
C PHE A 59 -9.43 4.34 -6.79
N GLY A 60 -9.02 4.95 -7.92
CA GLY A 60 -9.13 6.39 -8.15
C GLY A 60 -10.57 6.90 -8.08
N ARG A 61 -11.55 6.10 -8.54
CA ARG A 61 -12.98 6.43 -8.43
C ARG A 61 -13.48 6.58 -7.00
N THR A 62 -12.78 6.03 -6.00
CA THR A 62 -13.19 6.15 -4.58
C THR A 62 -12.87 7.52 -3.98
N GLY A 63 -11.96 8.29 -4.59
CA GLY A 63 -11.47 9.55 -4.02
C GLY A 63 -10.53 9.39 -2.81
N ALA A 64 -10.19 8.16 -2.44
CA ALA A 64 -9.25 7.89 -1.35
C ALA A 64 -7.82 8.35 -1.70
N THR A 65 -7.02 8.66 -0.68
CA THR A 65 -5.58 8.85 -0.85
C THR A 65 -4.95 7.52 -1.27
N LEU A 66 -4.08 7.52 -2.30
CA LEU A 66 -3.44 6.31 -2.82
C LEU A 66 -1.94 6.32 -2.53
N ALA A 67 -1.43 5.29 -1.83
CA ALA A 67 0.00 5.04 -1.69
C ALA A 67 0.40 3.85 -2.59
N ILE A 68 1.04 4.17 -3.71
CA ILE A 68 1.34 3.21 -4.78
C ILE A 68 2.78 2.71 -4.65
N HIS A 69 2.94 1.43 -4.32
CA HIS A 69 4.21 0.74 -4.21
C HIS A 69 4.60 0.09 -5.54
N LEU A 70 5.90 -0.22 -5.71
CA LEU A 70 6.44 -0.97 -6.86
C LEU A 70 6.04 -0.38 -8.21
N ALA A 71 5.98 0.95 -8.32
CA ALA A 71 5.45 1.66 -9.49
C ALA A 71 6.51 2.40 -10.33
N ILE A 72 7.77 2.45 -9.88
CA ILE A 72 8.87 3.01 -10.66
C ILE A 72 9.33 1.96 -11.67
N HIS A 73 9.26 2.31 -12.96
CA HIS A 73 9.89 1.57 -14.05
C HIS A 73 11.05 2.44 -14.55
N ALA A 74 12.28 1.98 -14.35
CA ALA A 74 13.45 2.51 -15.02
C ALA A 74 13.58 1.85 -16.41
#